data_AF-A0A6C0J9J8-F1
#
_entry.id   AF-A0A6C0J9J8-F1
#
_cell.length_a   1.000
_cell.length_b   1.000
_cell.length_c   1.000
_cell.angle_alpha   90.00
_cell.angle_beta   90.00
_cell.angle_gamma   90.00
#
_symmetry.space_group_name_H-M   'P 1'
#
loop_
_entity.id
_entity.type
_entity.pdbx_description
1 polymer ?
#
loop_
_entity_poly.entity_id
_entity_poly.type
_entity_poly.pdbx_seq_one_letter_code
_entity_poly.pdbx_strand_id
1 'polypeptide(L)'
;MEICYLCQTLSFLYPTGCGNDEHEACMLCIKGTTLSRSPQSNNLRSVLKTEVECPYCMTKSSKYYMVKLEQTPKKIKEHDIKIAINRLIAIFDQLWLYQGRNNGWWLFNEEVHEQLEKFSKDINNKFEWVICGQTMEYDFKHMIQRNVKNGSVRCIKQIGINDIDNHVIKGIAGSQ
;
A
#
# COMPACT_ATOMS: atom_id res chain seq x y z
N MET A 1 3.83 21.04 -11.37
CA MET A 1 4.12 20.01 -10.36
C MET A 1 2.82 19.30 -10.10
N GLU A 2 2.76 18.01 -10.43
CA GLU A 2 1.55 17.22 -10.23
C GLU A 2 1.51 16.86 -8.72
N ILE A 3 0.48 17.32 -8.01
CA ILE A 3 0.28 17.08 -6.57
C ILE A 3 -0.91 16.13 -6.43
N CYS A 4 -0.81 15.12 -5.57
CA CYS A 4 -1.97 14.29 -5.25
C CYS A 4 -3.06 15.13 -4.57
N TYR A 5 -4.22 15.32 -5.20
CA TYR A 5 -5.27 16.18 -4.62
C TYR A 5 -5.84 15.65 -3.30
N LEU A 6 -5.59 14.38 -2.95
CA LEU A 6 -6.04 13.77 -1.69
C LEU A 6 -5.04 13.93 -0.53
N CYS A 7 -3.77 13.57 -0.73
CA CYS A 7 -2.76 13.65 0.35
C CYS A 7 -1.84 14.87 0.23
N GLN A 8 -1.98 15.67 -0.82
CA GLN A 8 -1.20 16.88 -1.08
C GLN A 8 0.32 16.64 -1.18
N THR A 9 0.75 15.39 -1.45
CA THR A 9 2.16 15.05 -1.63
C THR A 9 2.62 15.37 -3.05
N LEU A 10 3.88 15.84 -3.18
CA LEU A 10 4.52 16.19 -4.45
C LEU A 10 4.92 14.96 -5.30
N SER A 11 4.94 13.77 -4.70
CA SER A 11 5.29 12.51 -5.36
C SER A 11 4.12 11.54 -5.27
N PHE A 12 3.58 11.13 -6.42
CA PHE A 12 2.52 10.13 -6.46
C PHE A 12 3.06 8.74 -6.11
N LEU A 13 2.45 8.11 -5.12
CA LEU A 13 2.58 6.67 -4.90
C LEU A 13 1.61 5.95 -5.83
N TYR A 14 2.10 5.57 -7.01
CA TYR A 14 1.34 4.93 -8.09
C TYR A 14 0.14 5.79 -8.54
N PRO A 15 0.37 6.80 -9.41
CA PRO A 15 -0.66 7.76 -9.81
C PRO A 15 -1.84 7.07 -10.50
N THR A 16 -3.04 7.44 -10.06
CA THR A 16 -4.31 6.91 -10.54
C THR A 16 -5.26 8.07 -10.86
N GLY A 17 -5.73 8.14 -12.11
CA GLY A 17 -6.63 9.18 -12.59
C GLY A 17 -8.08 8.72 -12.70
N CYS A 18 -9.02 9.66 -12.63
CA CYS A 18 -10.46 9.38 -12.80
C CYS A 18 -10.97 9.49 -14.26
N GLY A 19 -10.07 9.68 -15.22
CA GLY A 19 -10.39 9.95 -16.64
C GLY A 19 -10.50 11.44 -16.98
N ASN A 20 -10.42 12.32 -15.99
CA ASN A 20 -10.09 13.73 -16.16
C ASN A 20 -8.59 13.90 -15.85
N ASP A 21 -7.84 14.49 -16.79
CA ASP A 21 -6.39 14.65 -16.73
C ASP A 21 -5.93 15.53 -15.55
N GLU A 22 -6.81 16.34 -14.99
CA GLU A 22 -6.51 17.19 -13.84
C GLU A 22 -6.69 16.50 -12.48
N HIS A 23 -7.26 15.28 -12.45
CA HIS A 23 -7.61 14.57 -11.21
C HIS A 23 -6.81 13.28 -11.05
N GLU A 24 -5.53 13.44 -10.72
CA GLU A 24 -4.66 12.35 -10.32
C GLU A 24 -4.51 12.26 -8.80
N ALA A 25 -4.53 11.04 -8.26
CA ALA A 25 -4.27 10.78 -6.86
C ALA A 25 -3.39 9.54 -6.67
N CYS A 26 -2.75 9.42 -5.51
CA CYS A 26 -2.04 8.20 -5.10
C CYS A 26 -3.04 7.03 -5.02
N MET A 27 -2.63 5.86 -5.50
CA MET A 27 -3.46 4.65 -5.41
C MET A 27 -3.90 4.33 -3.98
N LEU A 28 -3.01 4.52 -2.99
CA LEU A 28 -3.34 4.30 -1.57
C LEU A 28 -4.40 5.28 -1.05
N CYS A 29 -4.43 6.51 -1.56
CA CYS A 29 -5.44 7.50 -1.19
C CYS A 29 -6.81 7.12 -1.77
N ILE A 30 -6.87 6.75 -3.05
CA ILE A 30 -8.11 6.27 -3.69
C ILE A 30 -8.62 5.00 -3.00
N LYS A 31 -7.72 4.07 -2.68
CA LYS A 31 -8.06 2.87 -1.93
C LYS A 31 -8.64 3.22 -0.56
N GLY A 32 -8.05 4.18 0.15
CA GLY A 32 -8.54 4.61 1.46
C GLY A 32 -9.91 5.26 1.42
N THR A 33 -10.17 6.14 0.45
CA THR A 33 -11.49 6.76 0.28
C THR A 33 -12.54 5.71 -0.07
N THR A 34 -12.19 4.73 -0.91
CA THR A 34 -13.11 3.67 -1.30
C THR A 34 -13.42 2.71 -0.15
N LEU A 35 -12.41 2.28 0.61
CA LEU A 35 -12.60 1.41 1.78
C LEU A 35 -13.42 2.10 2.89
N SER A 36 -13.34 3.43 2.99
CA SER A 36 -14.12 4.21 3.95
C SER A 36 -15.61 4.28 3.60
N ARG A 37 -15.95 4.24 2.30
CA ARG A 37 -17.35 4.32 1.81
C ARG A 37 -18.09 2.97 1.83
N SER A 38 -17.38 1.84 1.75
CA SER A 38 -17.99 0.49 1.80
C SER A 38 -17.35 -0.40 2.87
N PRO A 39 -17.66 -0.18 4.17
CA PRO A 39 -17.03 -0.91 5.27
C PRO A 39 -17.34 -2.43 5.29
N GLN A 40 -18.35 -2.89 4.53
CA GLN A 40 -18.79 -4.28 4.52
C GLN A 40 -18.04 -5.17 3.53
N SER A 41 -17.17 -4.63 2.67
CA SER A 41 -16.45 -5.42 1.68
C SER A 41 -14.93 -5.43 1.94
N ASN A 42 -14.48 -6.35 2.80
CA ASN A 42 -13.06 -6.68 2.99
C ASN A 42 -12.37 -7.32 1.76
N ASN A 43 -13.06 -7.32 0.61
CA ASN A 43 -12.58 -7.86 -0.64
C ASN A 43 -12.49 -6.71 -1.65
N LEU A 44 -11.27 -6.27 -1.96
CA LEU A 44 -11.05 -5.30 -3.03
C LEU A 44 -11.81 -5.72 -4.29
N ARG A 45 -11.84 -7.01 -4.67
CA ARG A 45 -12.54 -7.46 -5.89
C ARG A 45 -14.04 -7.18 -5.92
N SER A 46 -14.73 -7.08 -4.78
CA SER A 46 -16.15 -6.68 -4.76
C SER A 46 -16.31 -5.15 -4.78
N VAL A 47 -15.35 -4.42 -4.21
CA VAL A 47 -15.28 -2.95 -4.30
C VAL A 47 -14.97 -2.49 -5.73
N LEU A 48 -14.14 -3.23 -6.45
CA LEU A 48 -13.79 -2.96 -7.85
C LEU A 48 -14.98 -3.18 -8.82
N LYS A 49 -16.12 -3.71 -8.35
CA LYS A 49 -17.37 -3.82 -9.14
C LYS A 49 -18.37 -2.72 -8.86
N THR A 50 -18.15 -1.93 -7.80
CA THR A 50 -19.01 -0.80 -7.46
C THR A 50 -18.44 0.47 -8.10
N GLU A 51 -19.30 1.27 -8.71
CA GLU A 51 -18.90 2.57 -9.27
C GLU A 51 -18.22 3.41 -8.18
N VAL A 52 -16.93 3.71 -8.36
CA VAL A 52 -16.21 4.62 -7.48
C VAL A 52 -16.31 6.02 -8.06
N GLU A 53 -16.91 6.92 -7.31
CA GLU A 53 -16.98 8.34 -7.68
C GLU A 53 -15.69 9.05 -7.32
N CYS A 54 -15.23 9.92 -8.21
CA CYS A 54 -14.11 10.79 -7.93
C CYS A 54 -14.42 11.71 -6.75
N PRO A 55 -13.61 11.72 -5.66
CA PRO A 55 -13.84 12.64 -4.55
C PRO A 55 -13.79 14.12 -4.92
N TYR A 56 -13.19 14.48 -6.07
CA TYR A 56 -13.07 15.87 -6.52
C TYR A 56 -14.24 16.28 -7.43
N CYS A 57 -14.43 15.58 -8.56
CA CYS A 57 -15.43 15.94 -9.56
C CYS A 57 -16.71 15.09 -9.55
N MET A 58 -16.82 14.14 -8.63
CA MET A 58 -17.95 13.21 -8.49
C MET A 58 -18.26 12.40 -9.76
N THR A 59 -17.38 12.43 -10.77
CA THR A 59 -17.53 11.65 -11.98
C THR A 59 -17.49 10.17 -11.61
N LYS A 60 -18.55 9.45 -11.98
CA LYS A 60 -18.65 8.00 -11.80
C LYS A 60 -17.63 7.33 -12.69
N SER A 61 -16.54 6.94 -12.06
CA SER A 61 -15.53 6.12 -12.68
C SER A 61 -15.98 4.67 -12.46
N SER A 62 -16.89 4.18 -13.31
CA SER A 62 -17.20 2.74 -13.32
C SER A 62 -16.01 1.90 -13.82
N LYS A 63 -15.08 2.56 -14.55
CA LYS A 63 -13.85 1.94 -15.05
C LYS A 63 -12.58 2.76 -14.80
N TYR A 64 -12.62 4.10 -14.73
CA TYR A 64 -11.44 4.94 -14.97
C TYR A 64 -10.36 5.01 -13.87
N TYR A 65 -10.74 5.02 -12.58
CA TYR A 65 -9.79 4.76 -11.47
C TYR A 65 -9.09 3.41 -11.62
N MET A 66 -9.64 2.56 -12.47
CA MET A 66 -9.09 1.28 -12.81
C MET A 66 -8.82 1.09 -14.30
N VAL A 67 -8.93 2.02 -15.25
CA VAL A 67 -8.64 1.63 -16.67
C VAL A 67 -7.13 1.40 -16.87
N LYS A 68 -6.29 1.87 -15.94
CA LYS A 68 -4.90 1.37 -15.78
C LYS A 68 -4.79 0.05 -14.98
N LEU A 69 -5.81 -0.37 -14.22
CA LEU A 69 -5.89 -1.62 -13.44
C LEU A 69 -6.76 -2.75 -14.07
N GLU A 70 -7.66 -2.44 -15.02
CA GLU A 70 -8.59 -3.32 -15.75
C GLU A 70 -7.93 -3.92 -16.99
N GLN A 71 -6.75 -3.41 -17.39
CA GLN A 71 -5.72 -4.32 -17.86
C GLN A 71 -5.34 -5.19 -16.66
N THR A 72 -6.16 -6.22 -16.35
CA THR A 72 -5.99 -7.27 -15.33
C THR A 72 -4.73 -7.03 -14.52
N PRO A 73 -4.79 -6.43 -13.30
CA PRO A 73 -3.71 -5.65 -12.68
C PRO A 73 -2.41 -6.16 -13.24
N LYS A 74 -1.92 -5.50 -14.32
CA LYS A 74 -0.91 -6.08 -15.23
C LYS A 74 0.11 -6.62 -14.29
N LYS A 75 0.20 -7.96 -14.13
CA LYS A 75 1.05 -8.61 -13.13
C LYS A 75 2.29 -7.75 -13.10
N ILE A 76 2.46 -6.94 -12.04
CA ILE A 76 3.55 -5.99 -11.88
C ILE A 76 4.71 -6.86 -12.24
N LYS A 77 5.32 -6.51 -13.37
CA LYS A 77 6.23 -7.44 -13.98
C LYS A 77 7.28 -7.67 -12.91
N GLU A 78 7.79 -8.88 -12.82
CA GLU A 78 8.84 -9.20 -11.85
C GLU A 78 9.96 -8.13 -11.90
N HIS A 79 10.20 -7.60 -13.10
CA HIS A 79 10.99 -6.40 -13.39
C HIS A 79 10.64 -5.15 -12.55
N ASP A 80 9.38 -4.76 -12.45
CA ASP A 80 8.95 -3.54 -11.74
C ASP A 80 9.06 -3.73 -10.22
N ILE A 81 8.79 -4.95 -9.71
CA ILE A 81 9.07 -5.32 -8.32
C ILE A 81 10.58 -5.19 -8.05
N LYS A 82 11.42 -5.72 -8.93
CA LYS A 82 12.89 -5.62 -8.83
C LYS A 82 13.36 -4.17 -8.84
N ILE A 83 12.81 -3.31 -9.70
CA ILE A 83 13.16 -1.87 -9.71
C ILE A 83 12.87 -1.25 -8.35
N ALA A 84 11.70 -1.52 -7.79
CA ALA A 84 11.30 -0.87 -6.57
C ALA A 84 12.01 -1.47 -5.33
N ILE A 85 12.34 -2.77 -5.34
CA ILE A 85 13.32 -3.36 -4.41
C ILE A 85 14.65 -2.62 -4.53
N ASN A 86 15.19 -2.47 -5.74
CA ASN A 86 16.48 -1.82 -5.98
C ASN A 86 16.50 -0.36 -5.48
N ARG A 87 15.38 0.34 -5.56
CA ARG A 87 15.24 1.69 -4.98
C ARG A 87 15.30 1.65 -3.46
N LEU A 88 14.61 0.71 -2.82
CA LEU A 88 14.61 0.60 -1.37
C LEU A 88 15.98 0.16 -0.83
N ILE A 89 16.65 -0.83 -1.45
CA ILE A 89 17.98 -1.28 -0.99
C ILE A 89 19.07 -0.23 -1.19
N ALA A 90 18.85 0.77 -2.07
CA ALA A 90 19.77 1.90 -2.22
C ALA A 90 19.70 2.88 -1.04
N ILE A 91 18.63 2.80 -0.23
CA ILE A 91 18.35 3.69 0.90
C ILE A 91 18.47 2.95 2.23
N PHE A 92 18.07 1.67 2.26
CA PHE A 92 17.97 0.86 3.47
C PHE A 92 18.80 -0.42 3.37
N ASP A 93 19.53 -0.75 4.44
CA ASP A 93 20.29 -2.01 4.55
C ASP A 93 19.40 -3.23 4.77
N GLN A 94 18.15 -2.99 5.18
CA GLN A 94 17.19 -4.03 5.54
C GLN A 94 15.80 -3.66 5.02
N LEU A 95 15.02 -4.68 4.66
CA LEU A 95 13.67 -4.47 4.13
C LEU A 95 12.59 -5.00 5.07
N TRP A 96 11.57 -4.17 5.30
CA TRP A 96 10.37 -4.54 6.03
C TRP A 96 9.32 -5.16 5.11
N LEU A 97 8.74 -6.26 5.57
CA LEU A 97 7.72 -7.02 4.88
C LEU A 97 6.51 -7.24 5.78
N TYR A 98 5.32 -7.32 5.18
CA TYR A 98 4.11 -7.80 5.85
C TYR A 98 3.46 -8.96 5.11
N GLN A 99 2.86 -9.86 5.88
CA GLN A 99 2.30 -11.08 5.35
C GLN A 99 1.07 -10.79 4.46
N GLY A 100 1.09 -11.36 3.27
CA GLY A 100 -0.04 -11.43 2.36
C GLY A 100 -0.84 -12.72 2.53
N ARG A 101 -2.04 -12.75 1.93
CA ARG A 101 -2.79 -14.01 1.76
C ARG A 101 -2.01 -14.96 0.84
N ASN A 102 -2.17 -16.27 1.05
CA ASN A 102 -1.59 -17.37 0.26
C ASN A 102 -0.04 -17.40 0.29
N ASN A 103 0.56 -17.37 1.48
CA ASN A 103 1.99 -17.62 1.69
C ASN A 103 2.93 -16.75 0.85
N GLY A 104 2.74 -15.43 0.87
CA GLY A 104 3.69 -14.48 0.28
C GLY A 104 3.75 -13.19 1.07
N TRP A 105 4.72 -12.35 0.75
CA TRP A 105 5.05 -11.14 1.48
C TRP A 105 4.83 -9.91 0.61
N TRP A 106 4.49 -8.80 1.23
CA TRP A 106 4.41 -7.50 0.59
C TRP A 106 5.46 -6.59 1.21
N LEU A 107 6.15 -5.84 0.35
CA LEU A 107 7.00 -4.74 0.81
C LEU A 107 6.14 -3.58 1.28
N PHE A 108 6.58 -2.94 2.35
CA PHE A 108 6.06 -1.62 2.70
C PHE A 108 6.54 -0.58 1.67
N ASN A 109 5.86 0.56 1.59
CA ASN A 109 6.39 1.71 0.86
C ASN A 109 7.50 2.39 1.69
N GLU A 110 8.29 3.23 1.02
CA GLU A 110 9.43 3.97 1.59
C GLU A 110 9.08 4.71 2.89
N GLU A 111 8.00 5.51 2.88
CA GLU A 111 7.56 6.27 4.06
C GLU A 111 7.31 5.37 5.28
N VAL A 112 6.63 4.23 5.09
CA VAL A 112 6.35 3.30 6.20
C VAL A 112 7.61 2.55 6.62
N HIS A 113 8.52 2.26 5.68
CA HIS A 113 9.85 1.72 5.99
C HIS A 113 10.62 2.62 6.95
N GLU A 114 10.68 3.92 6.67
CA GLU A 114 11.39 4.88 7.53
C GLU A 114 10.82 4.89 8.95
N GLN A 115 9.49 4.86 9.07
CA GLN A 115 8.84 4.82 10.39
C GLN A 115 9.11 3.49 11.10
N LEU A 116 8.99 2.36 10.41
CA LEU A 116 9.28 1.04 10.98
C LEU A 116 10.73 0.96 11.48
N GLU A 117 11.68 1.43 10.69
CA GLU A 117 13.09 1.45 11.05
C GLU A 117 13.37 2.32 12.27
N LYS A 118 12.75 3.51 12.33
CA LYS A 118 12.86 4.42 13.46
C LYS A 118 12.30 3.81 14.75
N PHE A 119 11.10 3.25 14.72
CA PHE A 119 10.42 2.76 15.92
C PHE A 119 10.81 1.34 16.33
N SER A 120 11.38 0.53 15.43
CA SER A 120 11.87 -0.81 15.77
C SER A 120 13.01 -0.79 16.80
N LYS A 121 13.72 0.33 16.90
CA LYS A 121 14.82 0.57 17.85
C LYS A 121 14.35 1.21 19.16
N ASP A 122 13.08 1.57 19.26
CA ASP A 122 12.50 2.22 20.45
C ASP A 122 12.14 1.19 21.53
N ILE A 123 12.31 1.57 22.80
CA ILE A 123 12.05 0.73 23.96
C ILE A 123 10.58 0.36 24.10
N ASN A 124 9.68 1.21 23.59
CA ASN A 124 8.23 1.01 23.68
C ASN A 124 7.72 -0.12 22.77
N ASN A 125 8.51 -0.54 21.78
CA ASN A 125 8.22 -1.67 20.86
C ASN A 125 6.84 -1.60 20.16
N LYS A 126 6.20 -0.44 20.15
CA LYS A 126 4.89 -0.21 19.52
C LYS A 126 4.79 1.17 18.93
N PHE A 127 4.09 1.28 17.80
CA PHE A 127 3.65 2.57 17.25
C PHE A 127 2.38 2.40 16.42
N GLU A 128 1.66 3.50 16.22
CA GLU A 128 0.49 3.54 15.36
C GLU A 128 0.78 4.34 14.09
N TRP A 129 0.25 3.89 12.95
CA TRP A 129 0.37 4.58 11.67
C TRP A 129 -0.90 4.42 10.84
N VAL A 130 -1.19 5.42 10.01
CA VAL A 130 -2.37 5.40 9.13
C VAL A 130 -1.97 4.92 7.74
N ILE A 131 -2.53 3.79 7.30
CA ILE A 131 -2.38 3.26 5.93
C ILE A 131 -3.75 3.21 5.26
N CYS A 132 -3.88 3.88 4.11
CA CYS A 132 -5.15 3.94 3.36
C CYS A 132 -6.33 4.37 4.25
N GLY A 133 -6.13 5.36 5.12
CA GLY A 133 -7.18 5.85 6.05
C GLY A 133 -7.53 4.89 7.19
N GLN A 134 -6.77 3.81 7.39
CA GLN A 134 -6.95 2.86 8.49
C GLN A 134 -5.77 2.94 9.45
N THR A 135 -6.05 3.11 10.75
CA THR A 135 -5.03 3.05 11.79
C THR A 135 -4.57 1.61 12.00
N MET A 136 -3.27 1.42 11.90
CA MET A 136 -2.57 0.18 12.13
C MET A 136 -1.67 0.34 13.36
N GLU A 137 -1.82 -0.56 14.34
CA GLU A 137 -0.88 -0.73 15.45
C GLU A 137 0.21 -1.71 15.00
N TYR A 138 1.47 -1.37 15.20
CA TYR A 138 2.60 -2.26 15.01
C TYR A 138 3.16 -2.65 16.37
N ASP A 139 3.40 -3.94 16.54
CA ASP A 139 3.97 -4.52 17.76
C ASP A 139 5.23 -5.30 17.36
N PHE A 140 6.39 -4.70 17.63
CA PHE A 140 7.71 -5.26 17.30
C PHE A 140 8.10 -6.41 18.21
N LYS A 141 7.53 -6.48 19.42
CA LYS A 141 7.78 -7.61 20.33
C LYS A 141 7.20 -8.90 19.76
N HIS A 142 6.01 -8.83 19.18
CA HIS A 142 5.32 -9.98 18.58
C HIS A 142 5.50 -10.07 17.06
N MET A 143 6.17 -9.08 16.45
CA MET A 143 6.35 -8.96 15.01
C MET A 143 5.04 -9.04 14.24
N ILE A 144 4.07 -8.20 14.65
CA ILE A 144 2.75 -8.10 14.01
C ILE A 144 2.36 -6.65 13.68
N GLN A 145 1.50 -6.52 12.68
CA GLN A 145 0.65 -5.35 12.47
C GLN A 145 -0.81 -5.73 12.73
N ARG A 146 -1.57 -4.86 13.39
CA ARG A 146 -2.98 -5.04 13.73
C ARG A 146 -3.77 -3.83 13.23
N ASN A 147 -4.86 -4.07 12.50
CA ASN A 147 -5.80 -3.02 12.18
C ASN A 147 -6.63 -2.71 13.43
N VAL A 148 -6.56 -1.46 13.91
CA VAL A 148 -7.21 -1.06 15.18
C VAL A 148 -8.74 -1.17 15.10
N LYS A 149 -9.32 -0.93 13.91
CA LYS A 149 -10.78 -0.91 13.71
C LYS A 149 -11.39 -2.31 13.69
N ASN A 150 -10.78 -3.26 12.98
CA ASN A 150 -11.36 -4.59 12.76
C ASN A 150 -10.58 -5.74 13.41
N GLY A 151 -9.47 -5.45 14.09
CA GLY A 151 -8.64 -6.42 14.79
C GLY A 151 -7.86 -7.37 13.88
N SER A 152 -7.91 -7.22 12.55
CA SER A 152 -7.17 -8.11 11.65
C SER A 152 -5.66 -7.98 11.86
N VAL A 153 -4.99 -9.13 11.96
CA VAL A 153 -3.55 -9.21 12.25
C VAL A 153 -2.80 -9.78 11.06
N ARG A 154 -1.59 -9.27 10.82
CA ARG A 154 -0.62 -9.86 9.90
C ARG A 154 0.75 -9.87 10.55
N CYS A 155 1.54 -10.90 10.28
CA CYS A 155 2.95 -10.90 10.67
C CYS A 155 3.69 -9.84 9.86
N ILE A 156 4.65 -9.18 10.50
CA ILE A 156 5.67 -8.35 9.86
C ILE A 156 7.04 -9.00 10.08
N LYS A 157 8.01 -8.68 9.23
CA LYS A 157 9.40 -9.08 9.44
C LYS A 157 10.35 -8.11 8.76
N GLN A 158 11.57 -8.09 9.24
CA GLN A 158 12.70 -7.44 8.61
C GLN A 158 13.58 -8.51 7.99
N ILE A 159 14.10 -8.26 6.79
CA ILE A 159 15.01 -9.17 6.08
C ILE A 159 16.25 -8.41 5.61
N GLY A 160 17.40 -9.09 5.55
CA GLY A 160 18.59 -8.54 4.91
C GLY A 160 18.46 -8.57 3.38
N ILE A 161 19.24 -7.74 2.70
CA ILE A 161 19.28 -7.69 1.22
C ILE A 161 19.62 -9.07 0.63
N ASN A 162 20.52 -9.83 1.28
CA ASN A 162 20.93 -11.17 0.83
C ASN A 162 19.81 -12.22 0.97
N ASP A 163 18.74 -11.94 1.71
CA ASP A 163 17.63 -12.88 1.95
C ASP A 163 16.43 -12.62 1.04
N ILE A 164 16.49 -11.63 0.15
CA ILE A 164 15.37 -11.24 -0.72
C ILE A 164 14.89 -12.42 -1.57
N ASP A 165 15.82 -13.16 -2.19
CA ASP A 165 15.51 -14.28 -3.08
C ASP A 165 14.94 -15.50 -2.33
N ASN A 166 15.10 -15.54 -1.00
CA ASN A 166 14.52 -16.59 -0.14
C ASN A 166 13.03 -16.34 0.16
N HIS A 167 12.44 -15.26 -0.37
CA HIS A 167 11.09 -14.83 -0.04
C HIS A 167 10.25 -14.53 -1.28
N VAL A 168 9.03 -15.06 -1.29
CA VAL A 168 8.03 -14.75 -2.34
C VAL A 168 7.45 -13.36 -2.08
N ILE A 169 8.06 -12.34 -2.69
CA ILE A 169 7.57 -10.95 -2.64
C ILE A 169 6.52 -10.76 -3.74
N LYS A 170 5.28 -10.47 -3.32
CA LYS A 170 4.10 -10.34 -4.20
C LYS A 170 4.00 -8.98 -4.88
N GLY A 171 4.68 -7.97 -4.34
CA GLY A 171 4.62 -6.58 -4.77
C GLY A 171 4.80 -5.63 -3.59
N ILE A 172 4.33 -4.39 -3.74
CA ILE A 172 4.56 -3.28 -2.79
C ILE A 172 3.23 -2.67 -2.38
N ALA A 173 3.03 -2.48 -1.07
CA ALA A 173 1.83 -1.85 -0.49
C ALA A 173 0.48 -2.44 -0.98
N GLY A 174 0.49 -3.71 -1.39
CA GLY A 174 -0.68 -4.42 -1.89
C GLY A 174 -0.99 -4.18 -3.37
N SER A 175 -0.10 -3.49 -4.10
CA SER A 175 -0.08 -3.42 -5.56
C SER A 175 0.74 -4.57 -6.11
N GLN A 176 0.07 -5.45 -6.86
CA GLN A 176 0.62 -6.51 -7.70
C GLN A 176 0.19 -6.24 -9.14
#